data_AF-A0A348G0D5-F1
#
_entry.id   AF-A0A348G0D5-F1
#
_cell.length_a   1.000
_cell.length_b   1.000
_cell.length_c   1.000
_cell.angle_alpha   90.00
_cell.angle_beta   90.00
_cell.angle_gamma   90.00
#
_symmetry.space_group_name_H-M   'P 1'
#
loop_
_entity.id
_entity.type
_entity.pdbx_description
1 polymer ?
#
loop_
_entity_poly.entity_id
_entity_poly.type
_entity_poly.pdbx_seq_one_letter_code
_entity_poly.pdbx_strand_id
1 'polypeptide(L)'
;MLNDTRRRAEGAAFFALFVLTIPVANWMVGNVGTVCVPNGPCLVPVGPSLTAPSGVLMIGVALVLRDLVQRRLGAGAAAVAILIGAALSAAVAPPSLVLASAAAFLVSEFADLAVYTPLQRRRFVAAVVASGVVGLVVDSIVFLYLAFGSLEFLGGQVVGKAWMIALAVPVAAWLRRRDARLGLAPA
;
A
#
# COMPACT_ATOMS: atom_id res chain seq x y z
N MET A 1 -11.20 26.33 11.82
CA MET A 1 -9.71 26.36 11.85
C MET A 1 -9.12 25.13 12.53
N LEU A 2 -9.46 24.80 13.79
CA LEU A 2 -8.94 23.61 14.50
C LEU A 2 -9.09 22.28 13.74
N ASN A 3 -10.24 22.04 13.11
CA ASN A 3 -10.49 20.83 12.32
C ASN A 3 -9.64 20.74 11.05
N ASP A 4 -9.32 21.87 10.41
CA ASP A 4 -8.46 21.88 9.22
C ASP A 4 -7.00 21.64 9.61
N THR A 5 -6.51 22.27 10.68
CA THR A 5 -5.18 22.01 11.23
C THR A 5 -5.02 20.54 11.62
N ARG A 6 -6.01 19.96 12.31
CA ARG A 6 -6.00 18.53 12.67
C ARG A 6 -6.00 17.63 11.44
N ARG A 7 -6.85 17.92 10.44
CA ARG A 7 -6.92 17.17 9.19
C ARG A 7 -5.55 17.16 8.48
N ARG A 8 -4.90 18.33 8.38
CA ARG A 8 -3.57 18.46 7.76
C ARG A 8 -2.48 17.74 8.56
N ALA A 9 -2.51 17.83 9.88
CA ALA A 9 -1.55 17.13 10.75
C ALA A 9 -1.68 15.60 10.63
N GLU A 10 -2.91 15.07 10.66
CA GLU A 10 -3.17 13.64 10.42
C GLU A 10 -2.72 13.23 9.01
N GLY A 11 -3.02 14.06 8.01
CA GLY A 11 -2.60 13.84 6.63
C GLY A 11 -1.07 13.79 6.46
N ALA A 12 -0.35 14.72 7.10
CA ALA A 12 1.12 14.74 7.07
C ALA A 12 1.72 13.50 7.76
N ALA A 13 1.12 13.04 8.86
CA ALA A 13 1.51 11.80 9.51
C ALA A 13 1.29 10.59 8.59
N PHE A 14 0.14 10.47 7.94
CA PHE A 14 -0.14 9.39 6.98
C PHE A 14 0.80 9.45 5.78
N PHE A 15 1.15 10.64 5.31
CA PHE A 15 2.09 10.82 4.20
C PHE A 15 3.48 10.33 4.57
N ALA A 16 3.99 10.74 5.74
CA ALA A 16 5.29 10.27 6.22
C ALA A 16 5.31 8.76 6.42
N LEU A 17 4.25 8.21 7.03
CA LEU A 17 4.12 6.77 7.22
C LEU A 17 4.09 6.01 5.89
N PHE A 18 3.35 6.51 4.90
CA PHE A 18 3.29 5.91 3.56
C PHE A 18 4.67 5.85 2.94
N VAL A 19 5.39 6.98 2.90
CA VAL A 19 6.74 7.07 2.35
C VAL A 19 7.71 6.12 3.06
N LEU A 20 7.59 5.98 4.38
CA LEU A 20 8.41 5.07 5.18
C LEU A 20 8.12 3.59 4.94
N THR A 21 6.93 3.21 4.47
CA THR A 21 6.63 1.79 4.18
C THR A 21 7.57 1.19 3.15
N ILE A 22 8.08 1.99 2.21
CA ILE A 22 8.89 1.50 1.08
C ILE A 22 10.31 1.09 1.50
N PRO A 23 11.12 1.94 2.16
CA PRO A 23 12.42 1.48 2.66
C PRO A 23 12.28 0.35 3.68
N VAL A 24 11.22 0.35 4.49
CA VAL A 24 10.93 -0.74 5.43
C VAL A 24 10.60 -2.03 4.68
N ALA A 25 9.78 -1.98 3.62
CA ALA A 25 9.47 -3.14 2.78
C ALA A 25 10.75 -3.75 2.19
N ASN A 26 11.62 -2.92 1.61
CA ASN A 26 12.87 -3.36 1.02
C ASN A 26 13.82 -3.96 2.05
N TRP A 27 13.93 -3.35 3.24
CA TRP A 27 14.74 -3.90 4.33
C TRP A 27 14.18 -5.23 4.83
N MET A 28 12.85 -5.34 5.01
CA MET A 28 12.20 -6.58 5.46
C MET A 28 12.47 -7.74 4.50
N VAL A 29 12.41 -7.50 3.19
CA VAL A 29 12.68 -8.54 2.17
C VAL A 29 14.06 -9.15 2.33
N GLY A 30 15.05 -8.44 2.85
CA GLY A 30 16.40 -8.99 3.09
C GLY A 30 16.67 -9.51 4.50
N ASN A 31 15.85 -9.15 5.49
CA ASN A 31 16.22 -9.33 6.92
C ASN A 31 15.14 -10.00 7.77
N VAL A 32 13.89 -10.07 7.29
CA VAL A 32 12.74 -10.51 8.10
C VAL A 32 12.00 -11.60 7.36
N GLY A 33 11.96 -12.80 7.94
CA GLY A 33 11.19 -13.92 7.43
C GLY A 33 11.37 -15.16 8.30
N THR A 34 10.46 -16.13 8.15
CA THR A 34 10.61 -17.45 8.75
C THR A 34 11.62 -18.31 8.00
N VAL A 35 11.77 -18.04 6.69
CA VAL A 35 12.74 -18.72 5.81
C VAL A 35 13.36 -17.66 4.90
N CYS A 36 14.69 -17.54 4.90
CA CYS A 36 15.42 -16.67 3.98
C CYS A 36 16.18 -17.50 2.96
N VAL A 37 15.86 -17.31 1.68
CA VAL A 37 16.50 -18.05 0.58
C VAL A 37 17.90 -17.47 0.35
N PRO A 38 18.96 -18.30 0.19
CA PRO A 38 20.29 -17.80 -0.15
C PRO A 38 20.27 -16.95 -1.42
N ASN A 39 20.79 -15.72 -1.36
CA ASN A 39 20.74 -14.72 -2.45
C ASN A 39 19.32 -14.38 -2.93
N GLY A 40 18.29 -14.60 -2.11
CA GLY A 40 16.89 -14.37 -2.42
C GLY A 40 16.14 -13.65 -1.29
N PRO A 41 14.81 -13.49 -1.42
CA PRO A 41 14.00 -12.82 -0.41
C PRO A 41 13.78 -13.68 0.84
N CYS A 42 13.63 -13.01 1.98
CA CYS A 42 13.06 -13.56 3.19
C CYS A 42 11.53 -13.67 3.06
N LEU A 43 11.03 -14.85 3.38
CA LEU A 43 9.65 -15.26 3.20
C LEU A 43 8.92 -15.30 4.55
N VAL A 44 7.65 -14.92 4.54
CA VAL A 44 6.73 -15.04 5.68
C VAL A 44 5.54 -15.90 5.28
N PRO A 45 4.99 -16.70 6.23
CA PRO A 45 3.77 -17.45 5.99
C PRO A 45 2.59 -16.48 5.93
N VAL A 46 1.78 -16.60 4.88
CA VAL A 46 0.58 -15.78 4.66
C VAL A 46 -0.70 -16.62 4.66
N GLY A 47 -0.57 -17.95 4.64
CA GLY A 47 -1.68 -18.89 4.73
C GLY A 47 -1.18 -20.33 4.81
N PRO A 48 -2.08 -21.32 4.91
CA PRO A 48 -1.71 -22.73 4.88
C PRO A 48 -0.93 -23.03 3.59
N SER A 49 0.31 -23.51 3.70
CA SER A 49 1.23 -23.77 2.57
C SER A 49 1.54 -22.58 1.64
N LEU A 50 1.20 -21.35 2.03
CA LEU A 50 1.47 -20.15 1.24
C LEU A 50 2.48 -19.25 1.93
N THR A 51 3.55 -18.95 1.23
CA THR A 51 4.58 -18.00 1.64
C THR A 51 4.71 -16.87 0.63
N ALA A 52 5.07 -15.70 1.10
CA ALA A 52 5.35 -14.55 0.25
C ALA A 52 6.57 -13.78 0.78
N PRO A 53 7.25 -12.97 -0.07
CA PRO A 53 8.28 -12.05 0.40
C PRO A 53 7.73 -11.15 1.51
N SER A 54 8.48 -10.97 2.59
CA SER A 54 8.02 -10.25 3.79
C SER A 54 7.62 -8.79 3.54
N GLY A 55 8.19 -8.15 2.51
CA GLY A 55 7.79 -6.81 2.07
C GLY A 55 6.32 -6.69 1.66
N VAL A 56 5.65 -7.80 1.34
CA VAL A 56 4.23 -7.84 0.98
C VAL A 56 3.33 -7.19 2.04
N LEU A 57 3.70 -7.32 3.31
CA LEU A 57 2.95 -6.75 4.43
C LEU A 57 3.00 -5.23 4.40
N MET A 58 4.19 -4.66 4.16
CA MET A 58 4.37 -3.21 4.06
C MET A 58 3.70 -2.63 2.82
N ILE A 59 3.72 -3.35 1.70
CA ILE A 59 2.96 -2.96 0.50
C ILE A 59 1.46 -2.89 0.83
N GLY A 60 0.92 -3.89 1.52
CA GLY A 60 -0.47 -3.85 1.96
C GLY A 60 -0.80 -2.67 2.90
N VAL A 61 0.14 -2.27 3.76
CA VAL A 61 0.02 -1.06 4.59
C VAL A 61 0.06 0.20 3.73
N ALA A 62 0.92 0.25 2.71
CA ALA A 62 1.07 1.39 1.81
C ALA A 62 -0.26 1.73 1.10
N LEU A 63 -0.95 0.73 0.55
CA LEU A 63 -2.25 0.91 -0.13
C LEU A 63 -3.26 1.63 0.79
N VAL A 64 -3.31 1.22 2.05
CA VAL A 64 -4.25 1.79 3.03
C VAL A 64 -3.84 3.21 3.43
N LEU A 65 -2.54 3.44 3.68
CA LEU A 65 -2.04 4.76 4.05
C LEU A 65 -2.24 5.78 2.93
N ARG A 66 -2.09 5.38 1.66
CA ARG A 66 -2.35 6.24 0.50
C ARG A 66 -3.79 6.70 0.42
N ASP A 67 -4.75 5.81 0.68
CA ASP A 67 -6.17 6.18 0.77
C ASP A 67 -6.42 7.21 1.89
N LEU A 68 -5.71 7.08 3.02
CA LEU A 68 -5.80 8.03 4.14
C LEU A 68 -5.13 9.37 3.84
N VAL A 69 -3.98 9.38 3.15
CA VAL A 69 -3.35 10.60 2.63
C VAL A 69 -4.32 11.31 1.71
N GLN A 70 -4.92 10.59 0.76
CA GLN A 70 -5.89 11.17 -0.17
C GLN A 70 -7.11 11.74 0.56
N ARG A 71 -7.64 11.02 1.55
CA ARG A 71 -8.78 11.48 2.35
C ARG A 71 -8.49 12.77 3.12
N ARG A 72 -7.26 12.94 3.63
CA ARG A 72 -6.87 14.06 4.49
C ARG A 72 -6.29 15.26 3.75
N LEU A 73 -5.49 15.01 2.71
CA LEU A 73 -4.72 16.03 1.98
C LEU A 73 -5.14 16.17 0.50
N GLY A 74 -5.98 15.27 0.00
CA GLY A 74 -6.48 15.30 -1.38
C GLY A 74 -5.64 14.47 -2.35
N ALA A 75 -6.16 14.32 -3.58
CA ALA A 75 -5.56 13.47 -4.61
C ALA A 75 -4.17 13.94 -5.06
N GLY A 76 -3.93 15.26 -5.10
CA GLY A 76 -2.62 15.81 -5.47
C GLY A 76 -1.52 15.41 -4.49
N ALA A 77 -1.79 15.47 -3.18
CA ALA A 77 -0.84 15.04 -2.16
C ALA A 77 -0.59 13.53 -2.20
N ALA A 78 -1.63 12.73 -2.47
CA ALA A 78 -1.47 11.29 -2.69
C ALA A 78 -0.60 10.98 -3.92
N ALA A 79 -0.81 11.68 -5.04
CA ALA A 79 0.03 11.53 -6.23
C ALA A 79 1.49 11.89 -5.96
N VAL A 80 1.75 12.97 -5.20
CA VAL A 80 3.13 13.33 -4.78
C VAL A 80 3.74 12.25 -3.88
N ALA A 81 2.95 11.69 -2.94
CA ALA A 81 3.41 10.60 -2.09
C ALA A 81 3.83 9.39 -2.93
N ILE A 82 3.02 9.03 -3.94
CA ILE A 82 3.29 7.93 -4.88
C ILE A 82 4.58 8.20 -5.67
N LEU A 83 4.79 9.42 -6.19
CA LEU A 83 6.01 9.75 -6.93
C LEU A 83 7.27 9.67 -6.06
N ILE A 84 7.22 10.19 -4.82
CA ILE A 84 8.32 10.07 -3.86
C ILE A 84 8.56 8.61 -3.50
N GLY A 85 7.48 7.86 -3.29
CA GLY A 85 7.56 6.45 -2.98
C GLY A 85 8.23 5.64 -4.10
N ALA A 86 7.84 5.88 -5.34
CA ALA A 86 8.47 5.26 -6.51
C ALA A 86 9.96 5.61 -6.63
N ALA A 87 10.32 6.87 -6.39
CA ALA A 87 11.72 7.31 -6.38
C ALA A 87 12.55 6.60 -5.29
N LEU A 88 11.99 6.46 -4.08
CA LEU A 88 12.63 5.72 -2.99
C LEU A 88 12.72 4.22 -3.28
N SER A 89 11.66 3.64 -3.87
CA SER A 89 11.66 2.24 -4.29
C SER A 89 12.79 2.02 -5.30
N ALA A 90 12.95 2.92 -6.27
CA ALA A 90 14.01 2.83 -7.26
C ALA A 90 15.42 3.05 -6.69
N ALA A 91 15.55 3.85 -5.62
CA ALA A 91 16.83 4.11 -4.97
C ALA A 91 17.29 2.95 -4.06
N VAL A 92 16.36 2.20 -3.48
CA VAL A 92 16.65 1.21 -2.42
C VAL A 92 16.48 -0.23 -2.90
N ALA A 93 15.70 -0.49 -3.96
CA ALA A 93 15.51 -1.84 -4.47
C ALA A 93 16.81 -2.40 -5.08
N PRO A 94 17.00 -3.73 -5.06
CA PRO A 94 18.10 -4.37 -5.77
C PRO A 94 18.08 -3.97 -7.26
N PRO A 95 19.25 -3.74 -7.91
CA PRO A 95 19.31 -3.25 -9.29
C PRO A 95 18.47 -4.07 -10.29
N SER A 96 18.37 -5.38 -10.05
CA SER A 96 17.55 -6.31 -10.85
C SER A 96 16.04 -6.10 -10.71
N LEU A 97 15.57 -5.51 -9.61
CA LEU A 97 14.16 -5.35 -9.25
C LEU A 97 13.71 -3.88 -9.25
N VAL A 98 14.62 -2.91 -9.38
CA VAL A 98 14.32 -1.47 -9.37
C VAL A 98 13.23 -1.10 -10.37
N LEU A 99 13.39 -1.49 -11.64
CA LEU A 99 12.43 -1.17 -12.70
C LEU A 99 11.08 -1.86 -12.47
N ALA A 100 11.11 -3.15 -12.10
CA ALA A 100 9.89 -3.93 -11.85
C ALA A 100 9.09 -3.38 -10.66
N SER A 101 9.76 -3.11 -9.54
CA SER A 101 9.13 -2.58 -8.32
C SER A 101 8.60 -1.16 -8.51
N ALA A 102 9.38 -0.27 -9.14
CA ALA A 102 8.93 1.10 -9.40
C ALA A 102 7.74 1.13 -10.37
N ALA A 103 7.77 0.32 -11.44
CA ALA A 103 6.67 0.23 -12.39
C ALA A 103 5.41 -0.38 -11.75
N ALA A 104 5.53 -1.50 -11.03
CA ALA A 104 4.41 -2.14 -10.35
C ALA A 104 3.76 -1.20 -9.32
N PHE A 105 4.58 -0.53 -8.52
CA PHE A 105 4.13 0.44 -7.53
C PHE A 105 3.41 1.62 -8.19
N LEU A 106 4.00 2.25 -9.22
CA LEU A 106 3.35 3.37 -9.90
C LEU A 106 2.01 2.97 -10.51
N VAL A 107 1.98 1.87 -11.26
CA VAL A 107 0.77 1.44 -11.97
C VAL A 107 -0.33 1.04 -10.99
N SER A 108 0.01 0.32 -9.91
CA SER A 108 -0.96 -0.09 -8.89
C SER A 108 -1.49 1.09 -8.08
N GLU A 109 -0.61 1.97 -7.61
CA GLU A 109 -1.00 3.13 -6.81
C GLU A 109 -1.86 4.12 -7.60
N PHE A 110 -1.58 4.32 -8.91
CA PHE A 110 -2.45 5.14 -9.76
C PHE A 110 -3.78 4.46 -10.09
N ALA A 111 -3.80 3.14 -10.30
CA ALA A 111 -5.05 2.41 -10.48
C ALA A 111 -5.94 2.54 -9.24
N ASP A 112 -5.35 2.44 -8.07
CA ASP A 112 -6.05 2.61 -6.80
C ASP A 112 -6.56 4.02 -6.61
N LEU A 113 -5.71 5.03 -6.87
CA LEU A 113 -6.12 6.42 -6.81
C LEU A 113 -7.35 6.66 -7.69
N ALA A 114 -7.36 6.10 -8.91
CA ALA A 114 -8.47 6.21 -9.85
C ALA A 114 -9.76 5.54 -9.34
N VAL A 115 -9.65 4.37 -8.69
CA VAL A 115 -10.80 3.64 -8.12
C VAL A 115 -11.31 4.28 -6.83
N TYR A 116 -10.41 4.71 -5.94
CA TYR A 116 -10.74 5.27 -4.64
C TYR A 116 -11.43 6.64 -4.77
N THR A 117 -10.94 7.51 -5.67
CA THR A 117 -11.39 8.90 -5.83
C THR A 117 -12.92 9.05 -5.96
N PRO A 118 -13.62 8.36 -6.88
CA PRO A 118 -15.06 8.47 -7.00
C PRO A 118 -15.83 7.81 -5.84
N LEU A 119 -15.32 6.71 -5.28
CA LEU A 119 -16.04 5.92 -4.27
C LEU A 119 -15.99 6.53 -2.87
N GLN A 120 -14.90 7.21 -2.51
CA GLN A 120 -14.69 7.68 -1.14
C GLN A 120 -15.75 8.68 -0.65
N ARG A 121 -16.36 9.45 -1.56
CA ARG A 121 -17.35 10.50 -1.23
C ARG A 121 -18.63 9.93 -0.63
N ARG A 122 -19.03 8.71 -1.03
CA ARG A 122 -20.30 8.09 -0.59
C ARG A 122 -20.10 6.84 0.24
N ARG A 123 -19.05 6.06 -0.02
CA ARG A 123 -18.83 4.74 0.61
C ARG A 123 -17.37 4.50 0.95
N PHE A 124 -16.80 5.29 1.87
CA PHE A 124 -15.38 5.21 2.25
C PHE A 124 -14.84 3.79 2.48
N VAL A 125 -15.49 2.98 3.33
CA VAL A 125 -14.97 1.63 3.64
C VAL A 125 -14.95 0.75 2.39
N ALA A 126 -16.00 0.83 1.55
CA ALA A 126 -16.02 0.12 0.28
C ALA A 126 -15.00 0.68 -0.71
N ALA A 127 -14.71 1.99 -0.65
CA ALA A 127 -13.66 2.61 -1.46
C ALA A 127 -12.30 2.01 -1.11
N VAL A 128 -11.94 1.92 0.18
CA VAL A 128 -10.68 1.33 0.67
C VAL A 128 -10.54 -0.14 0.26
N VAL A 129 -11.62 -0.91 0.34
CA VAL A 129 -11.60 -2.31 -0.07
C VAL A 129 -11.45 -2.43 -1.59
N ALA A 130 -12.23 -1.66 -2.35
CA ALA A 130 -12.22 -1.74 -3.82
C ALA A 130 -10.90 -1.25 -4.42
N SER A 131 -10.36 -0.13 -3.94
CA SER A 131 -9.03 0.36 -4.34
C SER A 131 -7.99 -0.67 -3.97
N GLY A 132 -7.89 -1.08 -2.70
CA GLY A 132 -6.88 -2.04 -2.28
C GLY A 132 -6.93 -3.37 -3.05
N VAL A 133 -8.12 -3.88 -3.41
CA VAL A 133 -8.25 -5.10 -4.22
C VAL A 133 -7.73 -4.89 -5.64
N VAL A 134 -8.01 -3.74 -6.25
CA VAL A 134 -7.47 -3.44 -7.59
C VAL A 134 -5.95 -3.30 -7.51
N GLY A 135 -5.44 -2.56 -6.54
CA GLY A 135 -4.02 -2.28 -6.38
C GLY A 135 -3.20 -3.51 -6.08
N LEU A 136 -3.67 -4.37 -5.17
CA LEU A 136 -2.96 -5.61 -4.88
C LEU A 136 -2.86 -6.52 -6.11
N VAL A 137 -3.93 -6.60 -6.92
CA VAL A 137 -3.97 -7.47 -8.10
C VAL A 137 -3.02 -6.91 -9.16
N VAL A 138 -3.14 -5.62 -9.45
CA VAL A 138 -2.29 -4.93 -10.43
C VAL A 138 -0.82 -4.99 -10.02
N ASP A 139 -0.51 -4.65 -8.76
CA ASP A 139 0.86 -4.67 -8.25
C ASP A 139 1.45 -6.08 -8.33
N SER A 140 0.71 -7.10 -7.89
CA SER A 140 1.22 -8.47 -7.90
C SER A 140 1.44 -9.02 -9.30
N ILE A 141 0.55 -8.72 -10.26
CA ILE A 141 0.73 -9.16 -11.65
C ILE A 141 1.93 -8.44 -12.27
N VAL A 142 1.97 -7.10 -12.19
CA VAL A 142 3.01 -6.30 -12.83
C VAL A 142 4.38 -6.60 -12.21
N PHE A 143 4.46 -6.67 -10.88
CA PHE A 143 5.70 -6.98 -10.17
C PHE A 143 6.21 -8.37 -10.56
N LEU A 144 5.38 -9.40 -10.45
CA LEU A 144 5.82 -10.77 -10.73
C LEU A 144 6.23 -10.98 -12.19
N TYR A 145 5.46 -10.41 -13.11
CA TYR A 145 5.75 -10.48 -14.54
C TYR A 145 7.07 -9.79 -14.88
N LEU A 146 7.31 -8.58 -14.35
CA LEU A 146 8.53 -7.82 -14.65
C LEU A 146 9.76 -8.31 -13.87
N ALA A 147 9.60 -8.80 -12.63
CA ALA A 147 10.70 -9.21 -11.77
C ALA A 147 11.17 -10.65 -12.04
N PHE A 148 10.25 -11.57 -12.31
CA PHE A 148 10.54 -13.01 -12.36
C PHE A 148 10.06 -13.68 -13.65
N GLY A 149 9.25 -12.99 -14.47
CA GLY A 149 8.63 -13.60 -15.65
C GLY A 149 7.67 -14.74 -15.34
N SER A 150 7.25 -14.91 -14.08
CA SER A 150 6.44 -16.05 -13.63
C SER A 150 5.30 -15.66 -12.66
N LEU A 151 4.15 -16.31 -12.87
CA LEU A 151 2.90 -16.28 -12.07
C LEU A 151 2.97 -16.95 -10.69
N GLU A 152 4.05 -17.66 -10.38
CA GLU A 152 4.03 -18.74 -9.38
C GLU A 152 3.71 -18.25 -7.96
N PHE A 153 4.24 -17.09 -7.57
CA PHE A 153 4.01 -16.51 -6.25
C PHE A 153 2.75 -15.63 -6.16
N LEU A 154 1.91 -15.59 -7.21
CA LEU A 154 0.73 -14.73 -7.26
C LEU A 154 -0.23 -15.02 -6.10
N GLY A 155 -0.52 -16.29 -5.84
CA GLY A 155 -1.41 -16.69 -4.74
C GLY A 155 -0.91 -16.21 -3.38
N GLY A 156 0.38 -16.38 -3.10
CA GLY A 156 1.00 -15.91 -1.87
C GLY A 156 0.94 -14.39 -1.74
N GLN A 157 1.25 -13.64 -2.79
CA GLN A 157 1.19 -12.18 -2.72
C GLN A 157 -0.23 -11.64 -2.55
N VAL A 158 -1.18 -12.19 -3.30
CA VAL A 158 -2.59 -11.78 -3.22
C VAL A 158 -3.13 -12.03 -1.81
N VAL A 159 -2.88 -13.20 -1.24
CA VAL A 159 -3.32 -13.53 0.13
C VAL A 159 -2.62 -12.64 1.16
N GLY A 160 -1.31 -12.45 1.05
CA GLY A 160 -0.55 -11.59 1.95
C GLY A 160 -1.07 -10.16 1.99
N LYS A 161 -1.34 -9.56 0.82
CA LYS A 161 -1.90 -8.20 0.72
C LYS A 161 -3.37 -8.15 1.14
N ALA A 162 -4.15 -9.19 0.84
CA ALA A 162 -5.55 -9.28 1.22
C ALA A 162 -5.74 -9.26 2.75
N TRP A 163 -4.84 -9.90 3.51
CA TRP A 163 -4.83 -9.80 4.96
C TRP A 163 -4.69 -8.36 5.45
N MET A 164 -3.82 -7.57 4.82
CA MET A 164 -3.63 -6.17 5.18
C MET A 164 -4.87 -5.32 4.91
N ILE A 165 -5.58 -5.59 3.81
CA ILE A 165 -6.88 -4.94 3.53
C ILE A 165 -7.92 -5.36 4.57
N ALA A 166 -8.01 -6.65 4.87
CA ALA A 166 -8.95 -7.16 5.87
C ALA A 166 -8.73 -6.51 7.24
N LEU A 167 -7.46 -6.33 7.65
CA LEU A 167 -7.08 -5.61 8.87
C LEU A 167 -7.37 -4.10 8.79
N ALA A 168 -7.32 -3.51 7.60
CA ALA A 168 -7.64 -2.10 7.40
C ALA A 168 -9.13 -1.79 7.45
N VAL A 169 -10.01 -2.74 7.11
CA VAL A 169 -11.48 -2.56 7.16
C VAL A 169 -11.99 -2.05 8.51
N PRO A 170 -11.67 -2.66 9.67
CA PRO A 170 -12.12 -2.15 10.97
C PRO A 170 -11.56 -0.76 11.29
N VAL A 171 -10.31 -0.50 10.91
CA VAL A 171 -9.67 0.82 11.08
C VAL A 171 -10.38 1.88 10.24
N ALA A 172 -10.68 1.58 8.97
CA ALA A 172 -11.42 2.46 8.08
C ALA A 172 -12.85 2.69 8.59
N ALA A 173 -13.52 1.66 9.08
CA ALA A 173 -14.86 1.79 9.67
C ALA A 173 -14.84 2.68 10.92
N TRP A 174 -13.84 2.51 11.79
CA TRP A 174 -13.64 3.34 12.98
C TRP A 174 -13.33 4.80 12.61
N LEU A 175 -12.41 5.03 11.66
CA LEU A 175 -12.07 6.37 11.16
C LEU A 175 -13.30 7.08 10.59
N ARG A 176 -14.15 6.37 9.84
CA ARG A 176 -15.41 6.94 9.33
C ARG A 176 -16.31 7.44 10.46
N ARG A 177 -16.48 6.64 11.52
CA ARG A 177 -17.31 7.00 12.68
C ARG A 177 -16.67 8.13 13.49
N ARG A 178 -15.34 8.14 13.64
CA ARG A 178 -14.59 9.20 14.31
C ARG A 178 -14.72 10.53 13.56
N ASP A 179 -14.57 10.51 12.25
CA ASP A 179 -14.68 11.70 11.41
C ASP A 179 -16.08 12.31 11.45
N ALA A 180 -17.12 11.46 11.40
CA ALA A 180 -18.50 11.91 11.56
C ALA A 180 -18.73 12.58 12.92
N ARG A 181 -18.18 12.01 14.01
CA ARG A 181 -18.27 12.60 15.36
C ARG A 181 -17.52 13.92 15.51
N LEU A 182 -16.38 14.06 14.82
CA LEU A 182 -15.54 15.25 14.89
C LEU A 182 -15.91 16.33 13.85
N GLY A 183 -16.88 16.05 12.97
CA GLY A 183 -17.22 16.93 11.84
C GLY A 183 -16.06 17.12 10.85
N LEU A 184 -15.20 16.10 10.68
CA LEU A 184 -14.08 16.12 9.75
C LEU A 184 -14.55 15.70 8.35
N ALA A 185 -14.55 16.66 7.42
CA ALA A 185 -14.80 16.39 6.02
C ALA A 185 -13.51 15.88 5.31
N PRO A 186 -13.64 15.00 4.30
CA PRO A 186 -12.53 14.69 3.41
C PRO A 186 -12.04 15.95 2.66
N ALA A 187 -10.81 15.91 2.18
CA ALA A 187 -10.20 16.95 1.36
C ALA A 187 -10.89 17.18 0.01
#